data_AF-A0A840RAA0-F1
#
_entry.id   AF-A0A840RAA0-F1
#
_cell.length_a   1.000
_cell.length_b   1.000
_cell.length_c   1.000
_cell.angle_alpha   90.00
_cell.angle_beta   90.00
_cell.angle_gamma   90.00
#
_symmetry.space_group_name_H-M   'P 1'
#
loop_
_entity.id
_entity.type
_entity.pdbx_description
1 polymer ?
#
loop_
_entity_poly.entity_id
_entity_poly.type
_entity_poly.pdbx_seq_one_letter_code
_entity_poly.pdbx_strand_id
1 'polypeptide(L)'
;MQIPAQSLDTRILTQLGEEVLRSLRERDFAGLAQRFGYAVAFHREQAYAIEEDLARAPVQVGWLNNMTNPDDVITVKFFAPNGTGLVAAVECLASDQESAFTLELIVTGSENRFDVTLEGVMRICR
;
A
#
# COMPACT_ATOMS: atom_id res chain seq x y z
N MET A 1 -1.14 8.32 -8.33
CA MET A 1 -1.61 8.19 -9.74
C MET A 1 -3.11 8.47 -9.84
N GLN A 2 -3.66 8.55 -11.06
CA GLN A 2 -5.11 8.66 -11.29
C GLN A 2 -5.66 7.45 -12.06
N ILE A 3 -6.86 7.01 -11.69
CA ILE A 3 -7.67 6.05 -12.45
C ILE A 3 -9.01 6.68 -12.83
N PRO A 4 -9.56 6.37 -14.00
CA PRO A 4 -10.89 6.83 -14.39
C PRO A 4 -11.96 6.05 -13.62
N ALA A 5 -13.13 6.66 -13.39
CA ALA A 5 -14.17 6.07 -12.54
C ALA A 5 -14.67 4.70 -13.02
N GLN A 6 -14.75 4.49 -14.34
CA GLN A 6 -15.13 3.20 -14.94
C GLN A 6 -14.11 2.07 -14.71
N SER A 7 -12.90 2.41 -14.28
CA SER A 7 -11.84 1.43 -13.96
C SER A 7 -11.74 1.15 -12.46
N LEU A 8 -12.63 1.73 -11.64
CA LEU A 8 -12.75 1.39 -10.23
C LEU A 8 -13.44 0.03 -10.08
N ASP A 9 -12.63 -1.03 -10.10
CA ASP A 9 -13.06 -2.40 -9.88
C ASP A 9 -12.02 -3.14 -9.02
N THR A 10 -12.49 -4.16 -8.30
CA THR A 10 -11.64 -5.01 -7.45
C THR A 10 -10.43 -5.54 -8.21
N ARG A 11 -10.59 -6.02 -9.45
CA ARG A 11 -9.48 -6.58 -10.22
C ARG A 11 -8.39 -5.53 -10.50
N ILE A 12 -8.75 -4.34 -10.98
CA ILE A 12 -7.78 -3.26 -11.20
C ILE A 12 -7.08 -2.88 -9.90
N LEU A 13 -7.84 -2.74 -8.81
CA LEU A 13 -7.27 -2.38 -7.50
C LEU A 13 -6.33 -3.48 -6.97
N THR A 14 -6.67 -4.75 -7.15
CA THR A 14 -5.77 -5.87 -6.82
C THR A 14 -4.49 -5.82 -7.64
N GLN A 15 -4.56 -5.55 -8.95
CA GLN A 15 -3.38 -5.42 -9.80
C GLN A 15 -2.46 -4.28 -9.37
N LEU A 16 -3.02 -3.16 -8.90
CA LEU A 16 -2.23 -2.08 -8.31
C LEU A 16 -1.53 -2.52 -7.02
N GLY A 17 -2.21 -3.32 -6.19
CA GLY A 17 -1.58 -3.96 -5.02
C GLY A 17 -0.41 -4.87 -5.39
N GLU A 18 -0.58 -5.72 -6.40
CA GLU A 18 0.49 -6.62 -6.92
C GLU A 18 1.69 -5.81 -7.42
N GLU A 19 1.43 -4.70 -8.11
CA GLU A 19 2.47 -3.79 -8.58
C GLU A 19 3.25 -3.17 -7.41
N VAL A 20 2.57 -2.69 -6.37
CA VAL A 20 3.26 -2.12 -5.21
C VAL A 20 4.11 -3.17 -4.49
N LEU A 21 3.58 -4.37 -4.27
CA LEU A 21 4.32 -5.47 -3.66
C LEU A 21 5.57 -5.84 -4.47
N ARG A 22 5.47 -5.87 -5.80
CA ARG A 22 6.62 -6.13 -6.69
C ARG A 22 7.68 -5.04 -6.57
N SER A 23 7.30 -3.77 -6.70
CA SER A 23 8.25 -2.65 -6.57
C SER A 23 8.90 -2.61 -5.19
N LEU A 24 8.17 -2.98 -4.13
CA LEU A 24 8.73 -3.07 -2.79
C LEU A 24 9.82 -4.14 -2.69
N ARG A 25 9.59 -5.33 -3.24
CA ARG A 25 10.59 -6.41 -3.27
C ARG A 25 11.84 -6.05 -4.07
N GLU A 26 11.64 -5.31 -5.16
CA GLU A 26 12.72 -4.78 -5.98
C GLU A 26 13.42 -3.57 -5.33
N ARG A 27 12.91 -3.10 -4.18
CA ARG A 27 13.32 -1.87 -3.48
C ARG A 27 13.29 -0.64 -4.40
N ASP A 28 12.36 -0.62 -5.35
CA ASP A 28 12.13 0.51 -6.26
C ASP A 28 11.24 1.57 -5.60
N PHE A 29 11.77 2.21 -4.55
CA PHE A 29 11.07 3.26 -3.80
C PHE A 29 10.84 4.51 -4.64
N ALA A 30 11.76 4.80 -5.57
CA ALA A 30 11.63 5.90 -6.51
C ALA A 30 10.46 5.68 -7.48
N GLY A 31 10.32 4.48 -8.04
CA GLY A 31 9.19 4.12 -8.89
C GLY A 31 7.86 4.14 -8.14
N LEU A 32 7.84 3.64 -6.89
CA LEU A 32 6.65 3.74 -6.02
C LEU A 32 6.21 5.18 -5.80
N ALA A 33 7.15 6.03 -5.36
CA ALA A 33 6.88 7.46 -5.13
C ALA A 33 6.45 8.17 -6.42
N GLN A 34 7.11 7.91 -7.55
CA GLN A 34 6.76 8.51 -8.83
C GLN A 34 5.34 8.12 -9.28
N ARG A 35 4.97 6.85 -9.09
CA ARG A 35 3.69 6.32 -9.56
C ARG A 35 2.54 6.66 -8.62
N PHE A 36 2.68 6.36 -7.34
CA PHE A 36 1.62 6.47 -6.36
C PHE A 36 1.72 7.72 -5.48
N GLY A 37 2.87 8.39 -5.46
CA GLY A 37 3.16 9.40 -4.43
C GLY A 37 3.35 8.74 -3.07
N TYR A 38 3.47 9.56 -2.02
CA TYR A 38 3.41 9.09 -0.64
C TYR A 38 2.77 10.13 0.28
N ALA A 39 1.59 9.83 0.81
CA ALA A 39 0.77 10.80 1.55
C ALA A 39 1.34 11.15 2.92
N VAL A 40 2.04 10.21 3.57
CA VAL A 40 2.63 10.40 4.92
C VAL A 40 4.11 10.76 4.88
N ALA A 41 4.59 11.30 3.75
CA ALA A 41 5.97 11.77 3.65
C ALA A 41 6.26 12.95 4.60
N PHE A 42 5.24 13.76 4.95
CA PHE A 42 5.35 14.91 5.87
C PHE A 42 6.60 15.77 5.62
N HIS A 43 6.71 16.31 4.40
CA HIS A 43 7.82 17.16 3.90
C HIS A 43 9.14 16.45 3.61
N ARG A 44 9.27 15.15 3.88
CA ARG A 44 10.40 14.35 3.42
C ARG A 44 10.29 14.10 1.91
N GLU A 45 11.43 13.83 1.27
CA GLU A 45 11.44 13.27 -0.08
C GLU A 45 10.71 11.92 -0.05
N GLN A 46 9.82 11.67 -1.00
CA GLN A 46 8.84 10.58 -0.90
C GLN A 46 9.49 9.20 -0.97
N ALA A 47 10.46 8.99 -1.86
CA ALA A 47 11.15 7.70 -1.94
C ALA A 47 11.94 7.41 -0.65
N TYR A 48 12.63 8.41 -0.12
CA TYR A 48 13.34 8.34 1.14
C TYR A 48 12.40 8.06 2.32
N ALA A 49 11.24 8.72 2.36
CA ALA A 49 10.24 8.52 3.40
C ALA A 49 9.69 7.08 3.40
N ILE A 50 9.41 6.51 2.22
CA ILE A 50 8.97 5.12 2.08
C ILE A 50 10.04 4.16 2.63
N GLU A 51 11.30 4.34 2.20
CA GLU A 51 12.41 3.49 2.66
C GLU A 51 12.61 3.60 4.18
N GLU A 52 12.58 4.83 4.70
CA GLU A 52 12.75 5.11 6.11
C GLU A 52 11.62 4.51 6.96
N ASP A 53 10.36 4.65 6.53
CA ASP A 53 9.21 4.13 7.27
C ASP A 53 9.16 2.60 7.25
N LEU A 54 9.57 1.98 6.12
CA LEU A 54 9.78 0.53 6.05
C LEU A 54 10.91 0.07 7.00
N ALA A 55 11.99 0.85 7.11
CA ALA A 55 13.12 0.54 7.99
C ALA A 55 12.79 0.76 9.49
N ARG A 56 11.87 1.68 9.80
CA ARG A 56 11.52 2.09 11.18
C ARG A 56 10.63 1.13 11.94
N ALA A 57 10.30 -0.03 11.39
CA ALA A 57 9.27 -0.83 12.01
C ALA A 57 9.72 -1.53 13.31
N PRO A 58 8.90 -1.46 14.38
CA PRO A 58 9.18 -2.16 15.62
C PRO A 58 9.03 -3.67 15.43
N VAL A 59 9.93 -4.42 16.06
CA VAL A 59 9.82 -5.88 16.17
C VAL A 59 8.55 -6.22 16.95
N GLN A 60 7.46 -6.60 16.27
CA GLN A 60 6.29 -7.19 16.91
C GLN A 60 6.38 -8.71 16.87
N VAL A 61 7.05 -9.27 17.88
CA VAL A 61 7.30 -10.72 18.12
C VAL A 61 6.00 -11.57 18.24
N GLY A 62 4.81 -10.98 18.15
CA GLY A 62 3.55 -11.64 18.47
C GLY A 62 2.74 -12.16 17.26
N TRP A 63 2.74 -11.43 16.15
CA TRP A 63 1.77 -11.67 15.06
C TRP A 63 2.25 -12.74 14.05
N LEU A 64 3.56 -12.95 13.96
CA LEU A 64 4.18 -13.82 12.95
C LEU A 64 4.28 -15.30 13.32
N ASN A 65 4.09 -15.67 14.59
CA ASN A 65 4.21 -17.07 15.03
C ASN A 65 3.15 -18.01 14.42
N ASN A 66 2.10 -17.47 13.79
CA ASN A 66 1.05 -18.24 13.11
C ASN A 66 1.11 -18.16 11.57
N MET A 67 2.05 -17.41 10.99
CA MET A 67 2.17 -17.29 9.54
C MET A 67 3.31 -18.16 9.02
N THR A 68 3.04 -19.45 8.81
CA THR A 68 3.88 -20.33 8.00
C THR A 68 3.86 -19.84 6.56
N ASN A 69 4.82 -18.99 6.21
CA ASN A 69 5.10 -18.47 4.87
C ASN A 69 3.83 -17.92 4.16
N PRO A 70 3.33 -16.74 4.55
CA PRO A 70 2.12 -16.22 3.97
C PRO A 70 2.40 -15.83 2.51
N ASP A 71 1.67 -16.47 1.61
CA ASP A 71 1.44 -15.95 0.27
C ASP A 71 1.00 -14.48 0.37
N ASP A 72 1.30 -13.68 -0.65
CA ASP A 72 0.84 -12.30 -0.70
C ASP A 72 -0.67 -12.23 -0.57
N VAL A 73 -1.14 -11.43 0.38
CA VAL A 73 -2.56 -11.17 0.59
C VAL A 73 -2.85 -9.75 0.16
N ILE A 74 -3.73 -9.59 -0.82
CA ILE A 74 -4.23 -8.29 -1.25
C ILE A 74 -5.73 -8.25 -0.98
N THR A 75 -6.14 -7.34 -0.11
CA THR A 75 -7.54 -7.12 0.26
C THR A 75 -8.00 -5.77 -0.27
N VAL A 76 -9.07 -5.77 -1.07
CA VAL A 76 -9.73 -4.55 -1.55
C VAL A 76 -10.98 -4.31 -0.71
N LYS A 77 -11.10 -3.11 -0.13
CA LYS A 77 -12.27 -2.69 0.66
C LYS A 77 -12.87 -1.45 0.02
N PHE A 78 -14.18 -1.46 -0.22
CA PHE A 78 -14.92 -0.28 -0.68
C PHE A 78 -15.57 0.41 0.50
N PHE A 79 -15.49 1.75 0.52
CA PHE A 79 -16.18 2.56 1.51
C PHE A 79 -17.58 2.90 1.01
N ALA A 80 -18.53 2.98 1.96
CA ALA A 80 -19.83 3.60 1.67
C ALA A 80 -19.64 5.09 1.34
N PRO A 81 -20.56 5.71 0.58
CA PRO A 81 -20.51 7.16 0.32
C PRO A 81 -20.31 7.96 1.60
N ASN A 82 -19.35 8.86 1.60
CA ASN A 82 -18.94 9.63 2.77
C ASN A 82 -18.50 11.04 2.38
N GLY A 83 -18.40 11.93 3.39
CA GLY A 83 -18.01 13.33 3.18
C GLY A 83 -16.51 13.56 3.01
N THR A 84 -15.67 12.52 3.13
CA THR A 84 -14.20 12.63 3.02
C THR A 84 -13.68 12.25 1.64
N GLY A 85 -14.55 11.77 0.74
CA GLY A 85 -14.19 11.34 -0.60
C GLY A 85 -13.37 10.04 -0.61
N LEU A 86 -13.38 9.26 0.48
CA LEU A 86 -12.75 7.93 0.53
C LEU A 86 -13.61 6.94 -0.25
N VAL A 87 -13.00 6.17 -1.14
CA VAL A 87 -13.71 5.31 -2.09
C VAL A 87 -13.34 3.85 -1.91
N ALA A 88 -12.03 3.56 -1.86
CA ALA A 88 -11.54 2.22 -1.57
C ALA A 88 -10.18 2.26 -0.87
N ALA A 89 -9.85 1.15 -0.20
CA ALA A 89 -8.51 0.86 0.31
C ALA A 89 -8.05 -0.47 -0.29
N VAL A 90 -6.77 -0.53 -0.66
CA VAL A 90 -6.08 -1.77 -1.03
C VAL A 90 -5.04 -2.02 0.03
N GLU A 91 -5.29 -3.02 0.86
CA GLU A 91 -4.36 -3.48 1.89
C GLU A 91 -3.56 -4.63 1.32
N CYS A 92 -2.24 -4.50 1.28
CA CYS A 92 -1.35 -5.57 0.87
C CYS A 92 -0.51 -6.01 2.07
N LEU A 93 -0.51 -7.30 2.32
CA LEU A 93 0.37 -7.98 3.24
C LEU A 93 1.26 -8.91 2.42
N ALA A 94 2.55 -8.82 2.66
CA ALA A 94 3.52 -9.69 2.02
C ALA A 94 4.61 -10.04 3.03
N SER A 95 5.37 -11.09 2.72
CA SER A 95 6.45 -11.53 3.58
C SER A 95 7.65 -12.02 2.78
N ASP A 96 8.78 -12.00 3.47
CA ASP A 96 10.00 -12.69 3.11
C ASP A 96 10.39 -13.66 4.25
N GLN A 97 11.60 -14.23 4.15
CA GLN A 97 12.09 -15.22 5.11
C GLN A 97 12.26 -14.64 6.53
N GLU A 98 12.49 -13.34 6.66
CA GLU A 98 12.88 -12.68 7.91
C GLU A 98 11.81 -11.69 8.42
N SER A 99 10.91 -11.24 7.55
CA SER A 99 9.98 -10.13 7.81
C SER A 99 8.66 -10.32 7.08
N ALA A 100 7.60 -9.73 7.62
CA ALA A 100 6.42 -9.36 6.86
C ALA A 100 6.40 -7.84 6.65
N PHE A 101 5.58 -7.37 5.74
CA PHE A 101 5.37 -5.97 5.47
C PHE A 101 3.93 -5.74 5.04
N THR A 102 3.37 -4.63 5.50
CA THR A 102 2.03 -4.18 5.17
C THR A 102 2.11 -2.83 4.48
N LEU A 103 1.27 -2.66 3.48
CA LEU A 103 1.16 -1.40 2.76
C LEU A 103 -0.26 -1.14 2.30
N GLU A 104 -0.58 0.14 2.14
CA GLU A 104 -1.94 0.59 1.89
C GLU A 104 -1.98 1.60 0.75
N LEU A 105 -2.77 1.28 -0.28
CA LEU A 105 -3.20 2.27 -1.27
C LEU A 105 -4.58 2.78 -0.90
N ILE A 106 -4.73 4.10 -0.84
CA ILE A 106 -6.01 4.75 -0.61
C ILE A 106 -6.49 5.38 -1.92
N VAL A 107 -7.76 5.10 -2.22
CA VAL A 107 -8.46 5.65 -3.37
C VAL A 107 -9.39 6.74 -2.90
N THR A 108 -9.17 7.96 -3.38
CA THR A 108 -9.98 9.14 -3.09
C THR A 108 -10.53 9.77 -4.35
N GLY A 109 -11.70 10.41 -4.28
CA GLY A 109 -12.21 11.25 -5.35
C GLY A 109 -13.73 11.19 -5.49
N SER A 110 -14.24 11.72 -6.60
CA SER A 110 -15.68 11.80 -6.86
C SER A 110 -15.99 11.65 -8.35
N GLU A 111 -16.98 10.81 -8.65
CA GLU A 111 -17.78 10.63 -9.88
C GLU A 111 -17.05 10.40 -11.22
N ASN A 112 -15.95 11.10 -11.49
CA ASN A 112 -15.28 11.10 -12.80
C ASN A 112 -13.81 10.66 -12.74
N ARG A 113 -13.15 10.85 -11.60
CA ARG A 113 -11.73 10.48 -11.41
C ARG A 113 -11.46 10.11 -9.96
N PHE A 114 -10.55 9.16 -9.80
CA PHE A 114 -10.01 8.78 -8.51
C PHE A 114 -8.50 8.91 -8.49
N ASP A 115 -7.97 9.49 -7.43
CA ASP A 115 -6.57 9.49 -7.09
C ASP A 115 -6.27 8.24 -6.25
N VAL A 116 -5.19 7.54 -6.59
CA VAL A 116 -4.67 6.40 -5.84
C VAL A 116 -3.33 6.80 -5.28
N THR A 117 -3.22 6.78 -3.95
CA THR A 117 -2.05 7.25 -3.21
C THR A 117 -1.57 6.19 -2.23
N LEU A 118 -0.24 6.03 -2.10
CA LEU A 118 0.35 5.21 -1.04
C LEU A 118 0.27 5.97 0.30
N GLU A 119 -0.30 5.35 1.32
CA GLU A 119 -0.44 5.96 2.67
C GLU A 119 0.35 5.19 3.74
N GLY A 120 0.12 3.89 3.88
CA GLY A 120 0.80 3.06 4.89
C GLY A 120 1.95 2.28 4.30
N VAL A 121 3.12 2.31 4.94
CA VAL A 121 4.20 1.33 4.73
C VAL A 121 4.76 0.96 6.10
N MET A 122 4.67 -0.32 6.46
CA MET A 122 5.19 -0.82 7.73
C MET A 122 5.81 -2.19 7.52
N ARG A 123 6.96 -2.42 8.15
CA ARG A 123 7.53 -3.76 8.30
C ARG A 123 6.99 -4.42 9.59
N ILE A 124 6.96 -5.74 9.62
CA ILE A 124 6.56 -6.55 10.76
C ILE A 124 7.67 -7.60 10.90
N CYS A 125 8.54 -7.46 11.89
CA CYS A 125 9.64 -8.43 12.08
C CYS A 125 9.15 -9.67 12.83
N ARG A 126 9.67 -10.85 12.45
CA ARG A 126 9.41 -12.13 13.13
C ARG A 126 9.96 -12.13 14.56
#